data_AF-A0A6L8RLF8-F1
#
_entry.id   AF-A0A6L8RLF8-F1
#
_cell.length_a   1.000
_cell.length_b   1.000
_cell.length_c   1.000
_cell.angle_alpha   90.00
_cell.angle_beta   90.00
_cell.angle_gamma   90.00
#
_symmetry.space_group_name_H-M   'P 1'
#
loop_
_entity.id
_entity.type
_entity.pdbx_description
1 polymer ?
#
loop_
_entity_poly.entity_id
_entity_poly.type
_entity_poly.pdbx_seq_one_letter_code
_entity_poly.pdbx_strand_id
1 'polypeptide(L)'
;MLNELQSKGDLAGFLGLTLEKLDFFVYPTSMYDLYRNRLVPKRNGGYRELLIPRSDLKRAQRIIASELEKAISHCLVSMVLSKDGR
;
A
#
# COMPACT_ATOMS: atom_id res chain seq x y z
N MET A 1 -5.61 9.84 13.27
CA MET A 1 -5.43 8.46 12.76
C MET A 1 -3.98 8.10 12.43
N LEU A 2 -3.33 8.60 11.37
CA LEU A 2 -1.92 8.25 11.09
C LEU A 2 -0.95 8.71 12.19
N ASN A 3 -1.15 9.94 12.69
CA ASN A 3 -0.31 10.53 13.76
C ASN A 3 -0.50 9.84 15.13
N GLU A 4 -1.48 8.95 15.27
CA GLU A 4 -1.77 8.21 16.50
C GLU A 4 -1.12 6.82 16.49
N LEU A 5 -0.49 6.39 15.39
CA LEU A 5 0.22 5.12 15.32
C LEU A 5 1.55 5.26 16.07
N GLN A 6 1.65 4.66 17.26
CA GLN A 6 2.83 4.76 18.13
C GLN A 6 3.65 3.47 18.17
N SER A 7 3.07 2.36 17.72
CA SER A 7 3.71 1.05 17.73
C SER A 7 3.47 0.27 16.43
N LYS A 8 4.29 -0.76 16.24
CA LYS A 8 4.11 -1.75 15.17
C LYS A 8 2.76 -2.48 15.27
N GLY A 9 2.25 -2.68 16.49
CA GLY A 9 0.92 -3.25 16.74
C GLY A 9 -0.19 -2.35 16.23
N ASP A 10 -0.08 -1.04 16.47
CA ASP A 10 -1.05 -0.06 15.97
C ASP A 10 -1.07 -0.05 14.44
N LEU A 11 0.11 -0.09 13.81
CA LEU A 11 0.21 -0.17 12.35
C LEU A 11 -0.41 -1.47 11.80
N ALA A 12 -0.16 -2.61 12.44
CA ALA A 12 -0.76 -3.88 12.04
C ALA A 12 -2.30 -3.81 12.14
N GLY A 13 -2.82 -3.33 13.27
CA GLY A 13 -4.26 -3.14 13.49
C GLY A 13 -4.88 -2.18 12.47
N PHE A 14 -4.21 -1.05 12.20
CA PHE A 14 -4.64 -0.07 11.21
C PHE A 14 -4.74 -0.65 9.79
N LEU A 15 -3.81 -1.53 9.41
CA LEU A 15 -3.83 -2.23 8.12
C LEU A 15 -4.76 -3.47 8.11
N GLY A 16 -5.37 -3.80 9.25
CA GLY A 16 -6.20 -4.99 9.46
C GLY A 16 -5.41 -6.30 9.38
N LEU A 17 -4.13 -6.27 9.74
CA LEU A 17 -3.20 -7.40 9.69
C LEU A 17 -2.87 -7.91 11.10
N THR A 18 -2.41 -9.14 11.21
CA THR A 18 -1.69 -9.59 12.40
C THR A 18 -0.25 -9.06 12.38
N LEU A 19 0.45 -9.09 13.52
CA LEU A 19 1.86 -8.69 13.58
C LEU A 19 2.74 -9.57 12.68
N GLU A 20 2.52 -10.89 12.70
CA GLU A 20 3.26 -11.84 11.87
C GLU A 20 3.04 -11.56 10.38
N LYS A 21 1.81 -11.17 10.01
CA LYS A 21 1.48 -10.87 8.63
C LYS A 21 2.09 -9.54 8.17
N LEU A 22 2.13 -8.55 9.05
CA LEU A 22 2.86 -7.31 8.81
C LEU A 22 4.36 -7.60 8.62
N ASP A 23 4.95 -8.43 9.48
CA ASP A 23 6.35 -8.84 9.34
C ASP A 23 6.63 -9.55 8.03
N PHE A 24 5.76 -10.47 7.64
CA PHE A 24 5.84 -11.16 6.36
C PHE A 24 5.80 -10.20 5.16
N PHE A 25 5.06 -9.08 5.26
CA PHE A 25 5.03 -8.06 4.20
C PHE A 25 6.31 -7.24 4.13
N VAL A 26 6.95 -6.96 5.27
CA VAL A 26 8.17 -6.15 5.33
C VAL A 26 9.41 -6.98 5.01
N TYR A 27 9.40 -8.27 5.35
CA TYR A 27 10.51 -9.19 5.16
C TYR A 27 10.12 -10.42 4.31
N PRO A 28 9.65 -10.22 3.06
CA PRO A 28 9.40 -11.35 2.17
C PRO A 28 10.73 -11.98 1.74
N THR A 29 10.74 -13.30 1.58
CA THR A 29 11.89 -14.02 1.01
C THR A 29 11.89 -14.02 -0.51
N SER A 30 10.71 -13.81 -1.11
CA SER A 30 10.51 -13.73 -2.56
C SER A 30 9.30 -12.87 -2.92
N MET A 31 9.25 -12.35 -4.15
CA MET A 31 8.05 -11.70 -4.68
C MET A 31 6.85 -12.64 -4.73
N TYR A 32 7.06 -13.94 -4.89
CA TYR A 32 5.97 -14.93 -4.94
C TYR A 32 5.26 -15.16 -3.59
N ASP A 33 5.89 -14.72 -2.50
CA ASP A 33 5.32 -14.70 -1.16
C ASP A 33 4.13 -13.72 -1.12
N LEU A 34 4.31 -12.57 -1.77
CA LEU A 34 3.42 -11.41 -1.74
C LEU A 34 2.49 -11.33 -2.96
N TYR A 35 2.93 -11.88 -4.09
CA TYR A 35 2.25 -11.81 -5.37
C TYR A 35 1.97 -13.21 -5.91
N ARG A 36 0.80 -13.41 -6.51
CA ARG A 36 0.52 -14.56 -7.36
C ARG A 36 1.10 -14.28 -8.73
N ASN A 37 1.77 -15.25 -9.33
CA ASN A 37 2.24 -15.11 -10.69
C ASN A 37 1.27 -15.72 -11.70
N ARG A 38 1.19 -15.11 -12.88
CA ARG A 38 0.45 -15.64 -14.03
C ARG A 38 1.26 -15.37 -15.29
N LEU A 39 1.52 -16.43 -16.05
CA LEU A 39 2.11 -16.29 -17.38
C LEU A 39 1.02 -15.92 -18.39
N VAL A 40 1.32 -14.91 -19.20
CA VAL A 40 0.45 -14.46 -20.29
C VAL A 40 1.26 -14.49 -21.59
N PRO A 41 0.77 -15.12 -22.66
CA PRO A 41 1.48 -15.18 -23.92
C PRO A 41 1.63 -13.78 -24.53
N LYS A 42 2.79 -13.52 -25.17
CA LYS A 42 3.02 -12.31 -25.97
C LYS A 42 2.68 -12.58 -27.44
N ARG A 43 2.31 -11.52 -28.17
CA ARG A 43 1.93 -11.61 -29.60
C ARG A 43 3.08 -12.10 -30.49
N ASN A 44 4.33 -11.77 -30.13
CA ASN A 44 5.55 -12.13 -30.85
C ASN A 44 6.22 -13.41 -30.31
N GLY A 45 5.47 -14.24 -29.58
CA GLY A 45 6.01 -15.44 -28.94
C GLY A 45 6.57 -15.19 -27.54
N GLY A 46 6.74 -16.27 -26.78
CA GLY A 46 7.15 -16.21 -25.38
C GLY A 46 6.03 -15.73 -24.44
N TYR A 47 6.41 -15.52 -23.18
CA TYR A 47 5.48 -15.18 -22.09
C TYR A 47 5.90 -13.88 -21.39
N ARG A 48 4.92 -13.14 -20.87
CA ARG A 48 5.12 -12.14 -19.82
C ARG A 48 4.61 -12.71 -18.51
N GLU A 49 5.38 -12.53 -17.45
CA GLU A 49 4.92 -12.82 -16.11
C GLU A 49 4.17 -11.61 -15.56
N LEU A 50 2.97 -11.85 -15.05
CA LEU A 50 2.21 -10.87 -14.28
C LEU A 50 2.30 -11.25 -12.80
N LEU A 51 2.77 -10.31 -11.99
CA LEU A 51 2.73 -10.40 -10.54
C LEU A 51 1.49 -9.67 -10.02
N ILE A 52 0.57 -10.42 -9.44
CA ILE A 52 -0.73 -9.93 -8.98
C ILE A 52 -0.72 -9.96 -7.45
N PRO A 53 -0.87 -8.80 -6.76
CA PRO A 53 -0.79 -8.78 -5.31
C PRO A 53 -1.87 -9.67 -4.70
N ARG A 54 -1.50 -10.42 -3.66
CA ARG A 54 -2.46 -11.17 -2.86
C ARG A 54 -3.46 -10.22 -2.19
N SER A 55 -4.62 -10.74 -1.83
CA SER A 55 -5.78 -9.94 -1.40
C SER A 55 -5.51 -9.09 -0.16
N ASP A 56 -4.78 -9.65 0.79
CA ASP A 56 -4.29 -9.02 2.01
C ASP A 56 -3.33 -7.86 1.72
N LEU A 57 -2.34 -8.07 0.84
CA LEU A 57 -1.39 -7.05 0.41
C LEU A 57 -2.09 -5.93 -0.34
N LYS A 58 -2.97 -6.28 -1.28
CA LYS A 58 -3.77 -5.32 -2.05
C LYS A 58 -4.64 -4.47 -1.14
N ARG A 59 -5.20 -5.05 -0.07
CA ARG A 59 -6.00 -4.31 0.91
C ARG A 59 -5.14 -3.32 1.70
N ALA A 60 -3.99 -3.76 2.22
CA ALA A 60 -3.06 -2.88 2.93
C ALA A 60 -2.60 -1.71 2.06
N GLN A 61 -2.22 -1.99 0.80
CA GLN A 61 -1.84 -0.96 -0.18
C GLN A 61 -2.95 0.07 -0.42
N ARG A 62 -4.22 -0.37 -0.51
CA ARG A 62 -5.37 0.53 -0.68
C ARG A 62 -5.61 1.43 0.53
N ILE A 63 -5.45 0.90 1.74
CA ILE A 63 -5.58 1.69 2.97
C ILE A 63 -4.50 2.78 2.96
N ILE A 64 -3.24 2.41 2.72
CA ILE A 64 -2.12 3.37 2.65
C ILE A 64 -2.37 4.42 1.57
N ALA A 65 -2.76 4.02 0.36
CA ALA A 65 -3.02 4.93 -0.73
C ALA A 65 -4.12 5.95 -0.40
N SER A 66 -5.23 5.50 0.19
CA SER A 66 -6.34 6.38 0.59
C SER A 66 -5.90 7.41 1.63
N GLU A 67 -5.05 7.02 2.57
CA GLU A 67 -4.58 7.90 3.63
C GLU A 67 -3.55 8.92 3.13
N LEU A 68 -2.70 8.51 2.18
CA LEU A 68 -1.82 9.41 1.46
C LEU A 68 -2.60 10.43 0.62
N GLU A 69 -3.65 9.99 -0.08
CA GLU A 69 -4.53 10.89 -0.84
C GLU A 69 -5.16 11.95 0.07
N LYS A 70 -5.72 11.55 1.22
CA LYS A 70 -6.28 12.48 2.22
C LYS A 70 -5.24 13.50 2.69
N ALA A 71 -4.02 13.05 3.00
CA ALA A 71 -2.95 13.92 3.48
C ALA A 71 -2.53 14.96 2.42
N ILE A 72 -2.42 14.53 1.16
CA ILE A 72 -2.08 15.42 0.03
C ILE A 72 -3.20 16.44 -0.19
N SER A 73 -4.47 16.00 -0.20
CA SER A 73 -5.61 16.91 -0.34
C SER A 73 -5.63 17.98 0.76
N HIS A 74 -5.38 17.59 2.02
CA HIS A 74 -5.27 18.54 3.14
C HIS A 74 -4.13 19.55 2.96
N CYS A 75 -2.96 19.10 2.50
CA CYS A 75 -1.80 19.95 2.23
C CYS A 75 -2.08 20.97 1.12
N LEU A 76 -2.75 20.54 0.04
CA LEU A 76 -3.11 21.44 -1.05
C LEU A 76 -4.13 22.49 -0.60
N VAL A 77 -5.14 22.11 0.20
CA VAL A 77 -6.12 23.05 0.76
C VAL A 77 -5.45 24.07 1.70
N SER A 78 -4.55 23.63 2.58
CA SER A 78 -3.85 24.56 3.48
C SER A 78 -2.93 25.53 2.73
N MET A 79 -2.28 25.08 1.66
CA MET A 79 -1.49 25.95 0.78
C MET A 79 -2.33 26.97 0.02
N VAL A 80 -3.55 26.62 -0.41
CA VAL A 80 -4.47 27.55 -1.09
C VAL A 80 -5.01 28.59 -0.09
N LEU A 81 -5.51 28.16 1.06
CA LEU A 81 -6.05 29.06 2.09
C LEU A 81 -4.99 29.99 2.69
N SER A 82 -3.72 29.56 2.72
CA SER A 82 -2.63 30.41 3.19
C SER A 82 -2.18 31.48 2.17
N LYS A 83 -2.67 31.44 0.91
CA LYS A 83 -2.39 32.45 -0.12
C LYS A 83 -3.45 33.55 -0.20
N ASP A 84 -4.68 33.31 0.23
CA ASP A 84 -5.77 34.30 0.22
C ASP A 84 -5.80 35.22 1.46
N GLY A 85 -4.84 35.06 2.38
CA GLY A 85 -4.71 35.87 3.60
C GLY A 85 -3.71 37.03 3.52
N ARG A 86 -3.33 37.49 2.33
CA ARG A 86 -2.46 38.66 2.13
C ARG A 86 -2.98 39.61 1.07
#